data_AF-A0A9X5XLN3-F1
#
_entry.id   AF-A0A9X5XLN3-F1
#
_cell.length_a   1.000
_cell.length_b   1.000
_cell.length_c   1.000
_cell.angle_alpha   90.00
_cell.angle_beta   90.00
_cell.angle_gamma   90.00
#
_symmetry.space_group_name_H-M   'P 1'
#
loop_
_entity.id
_entity.type
_entity.pdbx_description
1 polymer ?
#
loop_
_entity_poly.entity_id
_entity_poly.type
_entity_poly.pdbx_seq_one_letter_code
_entity_poly.pdbx_strand_id
1 'polypeptide(L)'
;ASDNGGDLLDRLKAQGVVRLGIAGEIPFGYIDKNGELTGEAPELAKVIFKRLGVDRVQPVPTEFGSLIPGLNSQQFDVVSAGMYINPERCQQVVFADPDYQMLDAFIVRKGNPKGLHDYKDVVAKKARFATGTGYAEIQYAVEAGYKESDILIVPDQVAGLNAVEAGRVDVFAGTALTMREGAKKSSKAESTKPFTPLVKG
;
A
#
# COMPACT_ATOMS: atom_id res chain seq x y z
N ALA A 1 23.54 8.16 -15.24
CA ALA A 1 23.51 6.75 -14.84
C ALA A 1 24.55 6.57 -13.74
N SER A 2 24.13 6.56 -12.48
CA SER A 2 25.03 6.32 -11.34
C SER A 2 25.07 4.82 -11.07
N ASP A 3 26.21 4.24 -11.40
CA ASP A 3 26.61 2.83 -11.28
C ASP A 3 26.87 2.41 -9.81
N ASN A 4 25.97 2.79 -8.88
CA ASN A 4 26.12 2.49 -7.45
C ASN A 4 25.41 1.19 -7.03
N GLY A 5 24.80 0.45 -7.97
CA GLY A 5 24.12 -0.82 -7.68
C GLY A 5 25.06 -1.92 -7.20
N GLY A 6 26.35 -1.85 -7.60
CA GLY A 6 27.38 -2.79 -7.16
C GLY A 6 27.80 -2.63 -5.69
N ASP A 7 27.72 -1.42 -5.12
CA ASP A 7 28.17 -1.14 -3.74
C ASP A 7 27.13 -1.57 -2.69
N LEU A 8 25.83 -1.41 -2.97
CA LEU A 8 24.80 -1.72 -1.97
C LEU A 8 24.82 -3.19 -1.58
N LEU A 9 24.76 -4.12 -2.53
CA LEU A 9 24.67 -5.54 -2.21
C LEU A 9 25.92 -6.04 -1.46
N ASP A 10 27.11 -5.61 -1.85
CA ASP A 10 28.34 -6.01 -1.17
C ASP A 10 28.43 -5.43 0.24
N ARG A 11 27.98 -4.20 0.44
CA ARG A 11 27.82 -3.61 1.77
C ARG A 11 26.81 -4.39 2.63
N LEU A 12 25.67 -4.78 2.07
CA LEU A 12 24.67 -5.58 2.79
C LEU A 12 25.20 -6.97 3.17
N LYS A 13 25.95 -7.63 2.27
CA LYS A 13 26.63 -8.90 2.58
C LYS A 13 27.65 -8.73 3.70
N ALA A 14 28.46 -7.68 3.64
CA ALA A 14 29.45 -7.38 4.69
C ALA A 14 28.80 -7.07 6.04
N GLN A 15 27.64 -6.41 6.04
CA GLN A 15 26.85 -6.12 7.25
C GLN A 15 26.05 -7.33 7.75
N GLY A 16 25.76 -8.30 6.88
CA GLY A 16 24.92 -9.46 7.17
C GLY A 16 23.45 -9.11 7.44
N VAL A 17 23.02 -7.89 7.17
CA VAL A 17 21.66 -7.40 7.41
C VAL A 17 21.20 -6.45 6.32
N VAL A 18 19.92 -6.55 5.95
CA VAL A 18 19.21 -5.57 5.12
C VAL A 18 18.10 -4.90 5.94
N ARG A 19 17.97 -3.57 5.86
CA ARG A 19 16.88 -2.82 6.49
C ARG A 19 15.71 -2.70 5.51
N LEU A 20 14.52 -3.14 5.94
CA LEU A 20 13.31 -3.14 5.13
C LEU A 20 12.33 -2.08 5.64
N GLY A 21 12.04 -1.06 4.84
CA GLY A 21 10.94 -0.13 5.09
C GLY A 21 9.59 -0.84 4.93
N ILE A 22 8.78 -0.87 5.98
CA ILE A 22 7.44 -1.50 5.99
C ILE A 22 6.38 -0.50 6.46
N ALA A 23 5.13 -0.67 6.01
CA ALA A 23 4.03 0.26 6.30
C ALA A 23 3.00 -0.24 7.32
N GLY A 24 3.17 -1.44 7.89
CA GLY A 24 2.17 -2.01 8.79
C GLY A 24 0.88 -2.44 8.07
N GLU A 25 0.95 -2.62 6.76
CA GLU A 25 -0.21 -2.99 5.94
C GLU A 25 -0.38 -4.50 5.91
N ILE A 26 -1.51 -4.97 6.44
CA ILE A 26 -1.89 -6.37 6.39
C ILE A 26 -2.66 -6.61 5.07
N PRO A 27 -2.25 -7.56 4.21
CA PRO A 27 -1.30 -8.65 4.47
C PRO A 27 0.12 -8.47 3.89
N PHE A 28 0.51 -7.27 3.43
CA PHE A 28 1.77 -7.06 2.70
C PHE A 28 3.01 -7.02 3.58
N GLY A 29 3.12 -6.06 4.50
CA GLY A 29 4.35 -5.88 5.29
C GLY A 29 4.03 -5.26 6.64
N TYR A 30 4.04 -6.08 7.68
CA TYR A 30 3.61 -5.70 9.01
C TYR A 30 4.33 -6.48 10.11
N ILE A 31 4.24 -5.98 11.33
CA ILE A 31 4.63 -6.70 12.54
C ILE A 31 3.39 -7.37 13.10
N ASP A 32 3.42 -8.68 13.28
CA ASP A 32 2.29 -9.44 13.80
C ASP A 32 2.09 -9.22 15.31
N LYS A 33 1.05 -9.85 15.87
CA LYS A 33 0.72 -9.76 17.30
C LYS A 33 1.81 -10.33 18.23
N ASN A 34 2.72 -11.14 17.72
CA ASN A 34 3.83 -11.73 18.48
C ASN A 34 5.09 -10.85 18.39
N GLY A 35 5.05 -9.74 17.64
CA GLY A 35 6.20 -8.88 17.41
C GLY A 35 7.08 -9.33 16.24
N GLU A 36 6.62 -10.28 15.42
CA GLU A 36 7.39 -10.83 14.31
C GLU A 36 7.11 -10.09 13.00
N LEU A 37 8.17 -9.76 12.26
CA LEU A 37 8.06 -9.25 10.90
C LEU A 37 7.50 -10.33 9.98
N THR A 38 6.36 -10.04 9.35
CA THR A 38 5.74 -10.94 8.38
C THR A 38 4.90 -10.18 7.36
N GLY A 39 4.18 -10.93 6.53
CA GLY A 39 3.46 -10.45 5.36
C GLY A 39 4.13 -10.90 4.07
N GLU A 40 3.39 -10.78 2.97
CA GLU A 40 3.84 -11.25 1.66
C GLU A 40 5.22 -10.68 1.27
N ALA A 41 5.40 -9.36 1.35
CA ALA A 41 6.61 -8.70 0.85
C ALA A 41 7.85 -8.97 1.74
N PRO A 42 7.78 -8.92 3.08
CA PRO A 42 8.92 -9.27 3.92
C PRO A 42 9.30 -10.75 3.86
N GLU A 43 8.34 -11.67 3.73
CA GLU A 43 8.65 -13.10 3.57
C GLU A 43 9.36 -13.37 2.24
N LEU A 44 8.94 -12.71 1.15
CA LEU A 44 9.65 -12.76 -0.13
C LEU A 44 11.06 -12.16 -0.01
N ALA A 45 11.18 -10.99 0.62
CA ALA A 45 12.47 -10.32 0.82
C ALA A 45 13.46 -11.20 1.60
N LYS A 46 13.00 -11.88 2.67
CA LYS A 46 13.84 -12.85 3.43
C LYS A 46 14.43 -13.92 2.52
N VAL A 47 13.63 -14.49 1.62
CA VAL A 47 14.09 -15.54 0.68
C VAL A 47 15.09 -14.97 -0.33
N ILE A 48 14.82 -13.79 -0.89
CA ILE A 48 15.69 -13.13 -1.87
C ILE A 48 17.04 -12.81 -1.22
N PHE A 49 17.05 -12.10 -0.10
CA PHE A 49 18.29 -11.67 0.56
C PHE A 49 19.12 -12.83 1.08
N LYS A 50 18.47 -13.89 1.60
CA LYS A 50 19.18 -15.13 1.95
C LYS A 50 19.90 -15.74 0.75
N ARG A 51 19.28 -15.75 -0.44
CA ARG A 51 19.93 -16.24 -1.67
C ARG A 51 21.06 -15.32 -2.16
N LEU A 52 20.99 -14.04 -1.82
CA LEU A 52 22.02 -13.05 -2.14
C LEU A 52 23.15 -12.98 -1.09
N GLY A 53 23.12 -13.83 -0.05
CA GLY A 53 24.16 -13.89 0.98
C GLY A 53 24.00 -12.88 2.10
N VAL A 54 22.78 -12.42 2.38
CA VAL A 54 22.44 -11.52 3.49
C VAL A 54 21.48 -12.27 4.43
N ASP A 55 21.97 -12.63 5.61
CA ASP A 55 21.27 -13.59 6.49
C ASP A 55 20.13 -12.99 7.31
N ARG A 56 20.11 -11.67 7.50
CA ARG A 56 19.16 -11.00 8.39
C ARG A 56 18.38 -9.93 7.66
N VAL A 57 17.10 -9.83 8.01
CA VAL A 57 16.25 -8.69 7.66
C VAL A 57 15.93 -7.92 8.94
N GLN A 58 15.95 -6.59 8.86
CA GLN A 58 15.57 -5.70 9.95
C GLN A 58 14.42 -4.82 9.49
N PRO A 59 13.21 -4.94 10.06
CA PRO A 59 12.12 -4.04 9.72
C PRO A 59 12.40 -2.63 10.23
N VAL A 60 12.03 -1.64 9.43
CA VAL A 60 11.95 -0.24 9.78
C VAL A 60 10.51 0.20 9.51
N PRO A 61 9.63 0.17 10.53
CA PRO A 61 8.26 0.66 10.41
C PRO A 61 8.27 2.14 9.99
N THR A 62 7.48 2.48 8.99
CA THR A 62 7.44 3.83 8.38
C THR A 62 6.04 4.07 7.84
N GLU A 63 5.53 5.30 7.93
CA GLU A 63 4.26 5.64 7.29
C GLU A 63 4.34 5.45 5.77
N PHE A 64 3.29 4.93 5.13
CA PHE A 64 3.33 4.57 3.70
C PHE A 64 3.81 5.72 2.80
N GLY A 65 3.27 6.93 3.01
CA GLY A 65 3.67 8.14 2.28
C GLY A 65 5.13 8.58 2.49
N SER A 66 5.80 8.05 3.51
CA SER A 66 7.19 8.36 3.85
C SER A 66 8.18 7.28 3.39
N LEU A 67 7.71 6.20 2.74
CA LEU A 67 8.58 5.11 2.30
C LEU A 67 9.60 5.55 1.24
N ILE A 68 9.19 6.29 0.21
CA ILE A 68 10.13 6.77 -0.83
C ILE A 68 11.09 7.83 -0.28
N PRO A 69 10.63 8.86 0.46
CA PRO A 69 11.55 9.79 1.12
C PRO A 69 12.53 9.10 2.08
N GLY A 70 12.06 8.10 2.84
CA GLY A 70 12.89 7.29 3.74
C GLY A 70 13.96 6.48 3.00
N LEU A 71 13.61 5.90 1.85
CA LEU A 71 14.55 5.19 0.99
C LEU A 71 15.62 6.15 0.44
N ASN A 72 15.20 7.30 -0.09
CA ASN A 72 16.12 8.30 -0.66
C ASN A 72 17.06 8.91 0.38
N SER A 73 16.61 9.01 1.63
CA SER A 73 17.43 9.44 2.77
C SER A 73 18.19 8.29 3.46
N GLN A 74 18.20 7.09 2.86
CA GLN A 74 18.95 5.92 3.30
C GLN A 74 18.59 5.42 4.73
N GLN A 75 17.36 5.69 5.19
CA GLN A 75 16.86 5.20 6.49
C GLN A 75 16.69 3.68 6.49
N PHE A 76 16.41 3.11 5.32
CA PHE A 76 16.40 1.68 5.04
C PHE A 76 16.92 1.44 3.62
N ASP A 77 17.17 0.18 3.29
CA ASP A 77 17.85 -0.22 2.05
C ASP A 77 16.86 -0.62 0.95
N VAL A 78 15.68 -1.13 1.33
CA VAL A 78 14.61 -1.57 0.41
C VAL A 78 13.24 -1.28 1.02
N VAL A 79 12.24 -0.97 0.18
CA VAL A 79 10.83 -0.92 0.57
C VAL A 79 10.18 -2.29 0.37
N SER A 80 9.50 -2.80 1.39
CA SER A 80 8.83 -4.10 1.40
C SER A 80 7.40 -3.95 1.94
N ALA A 81 6.56 -3.28 1.14
CA ALA A 81 5.26 -2.78 1.58
C ALA A 81 4.15 -2.87 0.51
N GLY A 82 4.31 -3.75 -0.49
CA GLY A 82 3.31 -3.91 -1.56
C GLY A 82 3.02 -2.64 -2.38
N MET A 83 4.04 -1.80 -2.55
CA MET A 83 3.93 -0.51 -3.21
C MET A 83 3.72 -0.68 -4.71
N TYR A 84 2.62 -0.11 -5.23
CA TYR A 84 2.35 -0.08 -6.67
C TYR A 84 3.47 0.63 -7.43
N ILE A 85 3.85 0.06 -8.57
CA ILE A 85 4.74 0.68 -9.55
C ILE A 85 3.91 1.71 -10.32
N ASN A 86 4.35 2.97 -10.37
CA ASN A 86 3.74 4.00 -11.21
C ASN A 86 4.80 4.98 -11.73
N PRO A 87 4.51 5.77 -12.78
CA PRO A 87 5.50 6.64 -13.41
C PRO A 87 6.15 7.65 -12.47
N GLU A 88 5.39 8.23 -11.54
CA GLU A 88 5.90 9.21 -10.57
C GLU A 88 6.92 8.57 -9.61
N ARG A 89 6.63 7.37 -9.10
CA ARG A 89 7.53 6.64 -8.23
C ARG A 89 8.77 6.15 -8.98
N CYS A 90 8.62 5.71 -10.22
CA CYS A 90 9.74 5.30 -11.09
C CYS A 90 10.74 6.44 -11.39
N GLN A 91 10.32 7.70 -11.28
CA GLN A 91 11.24 8.84 -11.38
C GLN A 91 12.10 9.03 -10.12
N GLN A 92 11.67 8.50 -8.98
CA GLN A 92 12.32 8.70 -7.68
C GLN A 92 13.13 7.49 -7.23
N VAL A 93 12.70 6.28 -7.56
CA VAL A 93 13.29 5.02 -7.08
C VAL A 93 13.34 3.98 -8.19
N VAL A 94 14.22 2.99 -8.02
CA VAL A 94 14.23 1.78 -8.85
C VAL A 94 13.34 0.71 -8.20
N PHE A 95 12.56 0.03 -9.03
CA PHE A 95 11.78 -1.14 -8.60
C PHE A 95 12.47 -2.43 -9.03
N ALA A 96 12.26 -3.49 -8.26
CA ALA A 96 12.56 -4.84 -8.70
C ALA A 96 11.57 -5.26 -9.80
N ASP A 97 11.82 -6.42 -10.41
CA ASP A 97 10.83 -7.05 -11.28
C ASP A 97 9.53 -7.28 -10.49
N PRO A 98 8.34 -7.05 -11.10
CA PRO A 98 7.07 -7.24 -10.41
C PRO A 98 6.91 -8.68 -9.90
N ASP A 99 6.56 -8.81 -8.62
CA ASP A 99 6.34 -10.09 -7.92
C ASP A 99 4.88 -10.55 -7.97
N TYR A 100 3.92 -9.62 -8.03
CA TYR A 100 2.50 -9.91 -8.23
C TYR A 100 1.74 -8.74 -8.88
N GLN A 101 0.48 -9.01 -9.26
CA GLN A 101 -0.49 -7.98 -9.66
C GLN A 101 -1.60 -7.88 -8.62
N MET A 102 -2.06 -6.65 -8.36
CA MET A 102 -3.11 -6.37 -7.39
C MET A 102 -4.22 -5.54 -8.02
N LEU A 103 -5.45 -5.88 -7.65
CA LEU A 103 -6.64 -5.11 -7.96
C LEU A 103 -6.98 -4.21 -6.79
N ASP A 104 -7.79 -3.19 -7.03
CA ASP A 104 -8.34 -2.36 -5.97
C ASP A 104 -9.64 -2.97 -5.47
N ALA A 105 -10.03 -2.61 -4.26
CA ALA A 105 -11.40 -2.76 -3.79
C ALA A 105 -11.77 -1.55 -2.94
N PHE A 106 -13.00 -1.55 -2.47
CA PHE A 106 -13.52 -0.54 -1.56
C PHE A 106 -13.97 -1.18 -0.26
N ILE A 107 -13.79 -0.48 0.85
CA ILE A 107 -14.62 -0.65 2.05
C ILE A 107 -15.82 0.28 1.93
N VAL A 108 -17.02 -0.30 2.02
CA VAL A 108 -18.32 0.41 1.99
C VAL A 108 -19.18 -0.02 3.17
N ARG A 109 -20.23 0.74 3.51
CA ARG A 109 -21.23 0.28 4.50
C ARG A 109 -21.88 -1.03 4.05
N LYS A 110 -22.26 -1.86 5.01
CA LYS A 110 -22.89 -3.17 4.80
C LYS A 110 -24.08 -3.06 3.83
N GLY A 111 -24.14 -3.96 2.85
CA GLY A 111 -25.14 -3.96 1.79
C GLY A 111 -24.87 -2.94 0.68
N ASN A 112 -23.75 -2.21 0.73
CA ASN A 112 -23.33 -1.23 -0.27
C ASN A 112 -24.47 -0.30 -0.70
N PRO A 113 -24.98 0.59 0.16
CA PRO A 113 -26.22 1.33 -0.07
C PRO A 113 -26.17 2.29 -1.28
N LYS A 114 -24.98 2.68 -1.72
CA LYS A 114 -24.78 3.48 -2.95
C LYS A 114 -24.45 2.61 -4.18
N GLY A 115 -24.31 1.29 -4.02
CA GLY A 115 -23.94 0.37 -5.10
C GLY A 115 -22.60 0.74 -5.74
N LEU A 116 -21.59 1.08 -4.95
CA LEU A 116 -20.28 1.50 -5.45
C LEU A 116 -19.46 0.27 -5.85
N HIS A 117 -19.00 0.23 -7.10
CA HIS A 117 -18.19 -0.88 -7.61
C HIS A 117 -16.83 -0.47 -8.15
N ASP A 118 -16.66 0.79 -8.55
CA ASP A 118 -15.41 1.35 -9.05
C ASP A 118 -15.36 2.88 -8.83
N TYR A 119 -14.27 3.52 -9.26
CA TYR A 119 -14.11 4.97 -9.14
C TYR A 119 -15.14 5.77 -9.96
N LYS A 120 -15.66 5.22 -11.07
CA LYS A 120 -16.66 5.92 -11.90
C LYS A 120 -18.00 6.01 -11.15
N ASP A 121 -18.38 4.95 -10.43
CA ASP A 121 -19.53 4.97 -9.54
C ASP A 121 -19.40 6.03 -8.44
N VAL A 122 -18.19 6.17 -7.85
CA VAL A 122 -17.93 7.19 -6.82
C VAL A 122 -18.23 8.59 -7.35
N VAL A 123 -17.74 8.91 -8.54
CA VAL A 123 -17.97 10.20 -9.20
C VAL A 123 -19.44 10.38 -9.59
N ALA A 124 -20.02 9.41 -10.32
CA ALA A 124 -21.38 9.48 -10.83
C ALA A 124 -22.43 9.63 -9.71
N LYS A 125 -22.20 8.95 -8.58
CA LYS A 125 -23.11 8.93 -7.42
C LYS A 125 -22.75 9.97 -6.35
N LYS A 126 -21.77 10.84 -6.64
CA LYS A 126 -21.29 11.90 -5.74
C LYS A 126 -21.03 11.34 -4.34
N ALA A 127 -20.35 10.19 -4.28
CA ALA A 127 -20.03 9.51 -3.04
C ALA A 127 -18.86 10.21 -2.35
N ARG A 128 -18.93 10.37 -1.03
CA ARG A 128 -17.81 10.92 -0.25
C ARG A 128 -16.71 9.88 -0.21
N PHE A 129 -15.53 10.23 -0.69
CA PHE A 129 -14.42 9.31 -0.90
C PHE A 129 -13.30 9.54 0.11
N ALA A 130 -12.71 8.46 0.61
CA ALA A 130 -11.47 8.46 1.37
C ALA A 130 -10.45 7.47 0.81
N THR A 131 -9.17 7.75 1.04
CA THR A 131 -8.07 6.81 0.83
C THR A 131 -6.89 7.16 1.75
N GLY A 132 -5.86 6.33 1.77
CA GLY A 132 -4.69 6.46 2.64
C GLY A 132 -3.68 7.52 2.17
N THR A 133 -2.87 8.03 3.09
CA THR A 133 -1.74 8.91 2.77
C THR A 133 -0.72 8.21 1.87
N GLY A 134 -0.45 8.78 0.69
CA GLY A 134 0.53 8.25 -0.27
C GLY A 134 0.04 7.09 -1.13
N TYR A 135 -1.24 6.69 -0.99
CA TYR A 135 -1.88 5.62 -1.75
C TYR A 135 -2.01 5.98 -3.24
N ALA A 136 -1.92 4.97 -4.10
CA ALA A 136 -2.07 5.18 -5.56
C ALA A 136 -3.51 5.57 -5.93
N GLU A 137 -4.46 5.15 -5.11
CA GLU A 137 -5.89 5.35 -5.21
C GLU A 137 -6.28 6.85 -5.18
N ILE A 138 -5.41 7.74 -4.68
CA ILE A 138 -5.58 9.19 -4.82
C ILE A 138 -5.62 9.57 -6.29
N GLN A 139 -4.60 9.17 -7.06
CA GLN A 139 -4.50 9.48 -8.49
C GLN A 139 -5.58 8.76 -9.27
N TYR A 140 -5.90 7.50 -8.94
CA TYR A 140 -6.95 6.75 -9.63
C TYR A 140 -8.34 7.41 -9.49
N ALA A 141 -8.66 7.94 -8.30
CA ALA A 141 -9.88 8.70 -8.09
C ALA A 141 -9.88 10.01 -8.89
N VAL A 142 -8.76 10.73 -8.92
CA VAL A 142 -8.61 11.98 -9.69
C VAL A 142 -8.76 11.73 -11.19
N GLU A 143 -8.12 10.69 -11.72
CA GLU A 143 -8.23 10.29 -13.13
C GLU A 143 -9.65 9.86 -13.51
N ALA A 144 -10.42 9.32 -12.57
CA ALA A 144 -11.85 9.03 -12.75
C ALA A 144 -12.73 10.29 -12.80
N GLY A 145 -12.18 11.46 -12.45
CA GLY A 145 -12.88 12.74 -12.40
C GLY A 145 -13.28 13.19 -10.99
N TYR A 146 -12.78 12.56 -9.93
CA TYR A 146 -12.98 13.04 -8.56
C TYR A 146 -12.06 14.23 -8.26
N LYS A 147 -12.54 15.22 -7.52
CA LYS A 147 -11.73 16.41 -7.19
C LYS A 147 -10.79 16.09 -6.03
N GLU A 148 -9.49 16.25 -6.24
CA GLU A 148 -8.46 15.91 -5.25
C GLU A 148 -8.69 16.60 -3.90
N SER A 149 -9.07 17.89 -3.89
CA SER A 149 -9.35 18.65 -2.67
C SER A 149 -10.53 18.10 -1.84
N ASP A 150 -11.36 17.25 -2.43
CA ASP A 150 -12.57 16.71 -1.81
C ASP A 150 -12.33 15.27 -1.33
N ILE A 151 -11.11 14.74 -1.47
CA ILE A 151 -10.70 13.44 -0.97
C ILE A 151 -10.37 13.57 0.52
N LEU A 152 -10.98 12.73 1.35
CA LEU A 152 -10.55 12.57 2.73
C LEU A 152 -9.33 11.65 2.79
N ILE A 153 -8.15 12.23 3.04
CA ILE A 153 -6.93 11.47 3.27
C ILE A 153 -6.84 11.07 4.74
N VAL A 154 -6.67 9.78 5.00
CA VAL A 154 -6.54 9.21 6.36
C VAL A 154 -5.18 8.53 6.52
N PRO A 155 -4.67 8.39 7.76
CA PRO A 155 -3.32 7.84 7.98
C PRO A 155 -3.21 6.34 7.65
N ASP A 156 -4.29 5.56 7.80
CA ASP A 156 -4.27 4.11 7.62
C ASP A 156 -5.65 3.51 7.31
N GLN A 157 -5.68 2.20 7.04
CA GLN A 157 -6.88 1.41 6.78
C GLN A 157 -7.87 1.35 7.95
N VAL A 158 -7.40 1.47 9.19
CA VAL A 158 -8.26 1.44 10.38
C VAL A 158 -9.06 2.75 10.46
N ALA A 159 -8.40 3.88 10.26
CA ALA A 159 -9.02 5.19 10.14
C ALA A 159 -9.99 5.24 8.96
N GLY A 160 -9.64 4.62 7.82
CA GLY A 160 -10.49 4.46 6.65
C GLY A 160 -11.79 3.70 6.94
N LEU A 161 -11.68 2.50 7.52
CA LEU A 161 -12.83 1.70 7.97
C LEU A 161 -13.71 2.51 8.93
N ASN A 162 -13.11 3.13 9.96
CA ASN A 162 -13.84 3.94 10.94
C ASN A 162 -14.58 5.11 10.28
N ALA A 163 -14.01 5.74 9.25
CA ALA A 163 -14.66 6.81 8.51
C ALA A 163 -15.90 6.33 7.74
N VAL A 164 -15.86 5.11 7.16
CA VAL A 164 -17.00 4.48 6.49
C VAL A 164 -18.08 4.09 7.51
N GLU A 165 -17.70 3.44 8.61
CA GLU A 165 -18.63 3.00 9.66
C GLU A 165 -19.35 4.16 10.35
N ALA A 166 -18.62 5.25 10.61
CA ALA A 166 -19.18 6.48 11.16
C ALA A 166 -20.02 7.27 10.12
N GLY A 167 -20.02 6.83 8.86
CA GLY A 167 -20.68 7.52 7.77
C GLY A 167 -20.12 8.91 7.48
N ARG A 168 -18.85 9.16 7.83
CA ARG A 168 -18.12 10.38 7.43
C ARG A 168 -17.82 10.35 5.93
N VAL A 169 -17.51 9.16 5.42
CA VAL A 169 -17.40 8.87 3.99
C VAL A 169 -18.34 7.74 3.60
N ASP A 170 -18.58 7.61 2.30
CA ASP A 170 -19.37 6.50 1.74
C ASP A 170 -18.47 5.34 1.31
N VAL A 171 -17.19 5.61 1.07
CA VAL A 171 -16.21 4.65 0.57
C VAL A 171 -14.80 4.97 1.07
N PHE A 172 -14.04 3.93 1.38
CA PHE A 172 -12.60 3.98 1.55
C PHE A 172 -11.95 3.03 0.53
N ALA A 173 -10.97 3.51 -0.23
CA ALA A 173 -10.31 2.75 -1.29
C ALA A 173 -8.91 2.30 -0.89
N GLY A 174 -8.51 1.15 -1.43
CA GLY A 174 -7.20 0.58 -1.29
C GLY A 174 -7.09 -0.72 -2.07
N THR A 175 -5.96 -1.41 -1.93
CA THR A 175 -5.78 -2.73 -2.53
C THR A 175 -6.82 -3.74 -2.04
N ALA A 176 -7.22 -4.66 -2.92
CA ALA A 176 -8.28 -5.61 -2.65
C ALA A 176 -8.04 -6.50 -1.42
N LEU A 177 -6.79 -6.92 -1.20
CA LEU A 177 -6.45 -7.72 -0.02
C LEU A 177 -6.52 -6.92 1.27
N THR A 178 -6.01 -5.68 1.28
CA THR A 178 -6.07 -4.80 2.44
C THR A 178 -7.51 -4.45 2.80
N MET A 179 -8.35 -4.13 1.80
CA MET A 179 -9.76 -3.82 2.05
C MET A 179 -10.52 -5.03 2.59
N ARG A 180 -10.26 -6.23 2.03
CA ARG A 180 -10.87 -7.47 2.50
C ARG A 180 -10.49 -7.77 3.94
N GLU A 181 -9.20 -7.69 4.29
CA GLU A 181 -8.75 -7.97 5.66
C GLU A 181 -9.25 -6.88 6.63
N GLY A 182 -9.20 -5.62 6.23
CA GLY A 182 -9.69 -4.49 7.03
C GLY A 182 -11.17 -4.59 7.38
N ALA A 183 -12.02 -4.96 6.42
CA ALA A 183 -13.46 -5.10 6.66
C ALA A 183 -13.87 -6.43 7.31
N LYS A 184 -12.99 -7.43 7.37
CA LYS A 184 -13.30 -8.83 7.75
C LYS A 184 -14.00 -8.98 9.10
N LYS A 185 -13.64 -8.14 10.08
CA LYS A 185 -14.21 -8.17 11.43
C LYS A 185 -15.33 -7.15 11.64
N SER A 186 -15.65 -6.34 10.64
CA SER A 186 -16.70 -5.34 10.75
C SER A 186 -18.08 -5.95 10.59
N SER A 187 -19.02 -5.56 11.46
CA SER A 187 -20.45 -5.85 11.29
C SER A 187 -21.20 -4.74 10.53
N LYS A 188 -20.54 -3.60 10.28
CA LYS A 188 -21.14 -2.38 9.71
C LYS A 188 -20.65 -2.05 8.31
N ALA A 189 -19.54 -2.62 7.89
CA ALA A 189 -18.91 -2.41 6.60
C ALA A 189 -18.53 -3.74 5.94
N GLU A 190 -18.26 -3.70 4.65
CA GLU A 190 -17.77 -4.84 3.87
C GLU A 190 -16.86 -4.37 2.74
N SER A 191 -16.00 -5.28 2.28
CA SER A 191 -15.20 -5.07 1.07
C SER A 191 -16.05 -5.36 -0.15
N THR A 192 -15.95 -4.52 -1.18
CA THR A 192 -16.52 -4.80 -2.50
C THR A 192 -15.77 -5.92 -3.20
N LYS A 193 -16.33 -6.41 -4.31
CA LYS A 193 -15.56 -7.24 -5.25
C LYS A 193 -14.36 -6.43 -5.78
N PRO A 194 -13.21 -7.08 -6.00
CA PRO A 194 -12.06 -6.42 -6.60
C PRO A 194 -12.37 -5.91 -8.01
N PHE A 195 -11.74 -4.81 -8.40
CA PHE A 195 -11.87 -4.20 -9.71
C PHE A 195 -10.52 -3.64 -10.18
N THR A 196 -10.37 -3.49 -11.49
CA THR A 196 -9.12 -2.96 -12.07
C THR A 196 -8.97 -1.48 -11.72
N PRO A 197 -7.85 -1.05 -11.10
CA PRO A 197 -7.57 0.37 -10.91
C PRO A 197 -7.57 1.08 -12.26
N LEU A 198 -8.06 2.31 -12.29
CA LEU A 198 -7.93 3.16 -13.47
C LEU A 198 -6.48 3.62 -13.54
N VAL A 199 -5.71 2.96 -14.39
CA VAL A 199 -4.38 3.39 -14.76
C VAL A 199 -4.51 3.95 -16.17
N LYS A 200 -4.24 5.24 -16.39
CA LYS A 200 -3.81 5.66 -17.72
C LYS A 200 -2.57 4.85 -18.06
N GLY A 201 -2.76 3.86 -18.93
CA GLY A 201 -1.75 2.87 -19.31
C GLY A 201 -0.38 3.46 -19.54
#